data_AF-A0A9D9KDV2-F1
#
_entry.id   AF-A0A9D9KDV2-F1
#
_cell.length_a   1.000
_cell.length_b   1.000
_cell.length_c   1.000
_cell.angle_alpha   90.00
_cell.angle_beta   90.00
_cell.angle_gamma   90.00
#
_symmetry.space_group_name_H-M   'P 1'
#
loop_
_entity.id
_entity.type
_entity.pdbx_description
1 polymer ?
#
loop_
_entity_poly.entity_id
_entity_poly.type
_entity_poly.pdbx_seq_one_letter_code
_entity_poly.pdbx_strand_id
1 'polypeptide(L)'
;MNDSRHYSLLERFRGTLLGAELGYRLSRSPEDAPIWMGTSEREIAEQFARIKTFKFDLDAVSLAPLFVSLLAAIQFHDDLDRLHEILSAVKPPESIVIALTVASALRDRLDLNSLAEDFTQQHLDPNPWLEPVRHLLDRGSDVETAWRTLSSHPSSFPFALYCILSSGGDWCGSVTRVCRWEIQSATHRLRERASVGIATGAICGAYRTRSNVPVTNWSQLDNLTELDEVAWKLWQGWSGRLEFDDWDGIDRSAVGLAGTLRPRSIEENRKWGIER
;
A
#
# COMPACT_ATOMS: atom_id res chain seq x y z
N MET A 1 17.61 -23.77 2.17
CA MET A 1 17.06 -22.80 3.15
C MET A 1 16.63 -21.52 2.43
N ASN A 2 15.60 -21.57 1.58
CA ASN A 2 15.10 -20.37 0.84
C ASN A 2 13.57 -20.22 0.90
N ASP A 3 12.90 -20.95 1.80
CA ASP A 3 11.42 -20.97 1.87
C ASP A 3 10.82 -19.83 2.70
N SER A 4 11.61 -19.08 3.48
CA SER A 4 11.07 -18.04 4.40
C SER A 4 10.63 -16.74 3.72
N ARG A 5 11.09 -16.46 2.50
CA ARG A 5 10.79 -15.17 1.83
C ARG A 5 9.37 -15.09 1.27
N HIS A 6 8.81 -16.20 0.81
CA HIS A 6 7.48 -16.24 0.19
C HIS A 6 6.34 -16.01 1.20
N TYR A 7 6.50 -16.51 2.43
CA TYR A 7 5.60 -16.23 3.55
C TYR A 7 5.63 -14.77 3.95
N SER A 8 6.81 -14.13 3.89
CA SER A 8 6.90 -12.71 4.22
C SER A 8 6.09 -11.86 3.25
N LEU A 9 6.06 -12.21 1.95
CA LEU A 9 5.36 -11.37 0.96
C LEU A 9 3.84 -11.49 1.02
N LEU A 10 3.29 -12.69 1.19
CA LEU A 10 1.84 -12.86 1.41
C LEU A 10 1.40 -12.13 2.70
N GLU A 11 2.18 -12.24 3.77
CA GLU A 11 1.90 -11.53 5.03
C GLU A 11 2.07 -10.02 4.91
N ARG A 12 2.92 -9.54 3.98
CA ARG A 12 2.98 -8.13 3.60
C ARG A 12 1.76 -7.72 2.78
N PHE A 13 1.26 -8.54 1.85
CA PHE A 13 0.04 -8.25 1.09
C PHE A 13 -1.17 -8.15 2.02
N ARG A 14 -1.34 -9.14 2.90
CA ARG A 14 -2.35 -9.15 3.97
C ARG A 14 -2.18 -7.94 4.89
N GLY A 15 -0.94 -7.67 5.30
CA GLY A 15 -0.59 -6.51 6.11
C GLY A 15 -1.00 -5.19 5.44
N THR A 16 -0.74 -5.01 4.15
CA THR A 16 -1.08 -3.81 3.39
C THR A 16 -2.60 -3.58 3.39
N LEU A 17 -3.40 -4.59 3.02
CA LEU A 17 -4.87 -4.45 2.95
C LEU A 17 -5.48 -4.27 4.34
N LEU A 18 -5.02 -5.06 5.31
CA LEU A 18 -5.48 -4.94 6.70
C LEU A 18 -5.13 -3.57 7.30
N GLY A 19 -3.89 -3.13 7.07
CA GLY A 19 -3.40 -1.86 7.54
C GLY A 19 -4.21 -0.71 6.95
N ALA A 20 -4.51 -0.75 5.65
CA ALA A 20 -5.37 0.20 4.97
C ALA A 20 -6.78 0.27 5.59
N GLU A 21 -7.44 -0.87 5.79
CA GLU A 21 -8.78 -0.94 6.38
C GLU A 21 -8.80 -0.35 7.80
N LEU A 22 -7.85 -0.73 8.66
CA LEU A 22 -7.79 -0.18 10.02
C LEU A 22 -7.45 1.31 10.03
N GLY A 23 -6.53 1.73 9.14
CA GLY A 23 -6.19 3.13 8.93
C GLY A 23 -7.42 3.94 8.55
N TYR A 24 -8.24 3.43 7.64
CA TYR A 24 -9.54 4.01 7.29
C TYR A 24 -10.46 4.10 8.49
N ARG A 25 -10.73 2.99 9.20
CA ARG A 25 -11.67 2.99 10.33
C ARG A 25 -11.29 3.96 11.45
N LEU A 26 -10.00 4.19 11.66
CA LEU A 26 -9.50 5.14 12.66
C LEU A 26 -9.54 6.60 12.22
N SER A 27 -9.60 6.86 10.91
CA SER A 27 -9.59 8.21 10.32
C SER A 27 -10.90 8.63 9.67
N ARG A 28 -11.85 7.70 9.49
CA ARG A 28 -13.14 7.95 8.86
C ARG A 28 -14.02 8.90 9.68
N SER A 29 -14.79 9.69 8.96
CA SER A 29 -15.91 10.46 9.51
C SER A 29 -17.06 9.50 9.91
N PRO A 30 -17.91 9.87 10.89
CA PRO A 30 -19.14 9.12 11.18
C PRO A 30 -20.08 8.99 9.97
N GLU A 31 -19.99 9.90 9.00
CA GLU A 31 -20.78 9.93 7.77
C GLU A 31 -20.22 9.03 6.67
N ASP A 32 -18.96 8.59 6.79
CA ASP A 32 -18.33 7.73 5.81
C ASP A 32 -18.83 6.28 5.94
N ALA A 33 -18.68 5.50 4.87
CA ALA A 33 -18.96 4.07 4.88
C ALA A 33 -18.23 3.37 6.05
N PRO A 34 -18.82 2.30 6.61
CA PRO A 34 -18.20 1.58 7.74
C PRO A 34 -16.94 0.81 7.34
N ILE A 35 -16.84 0.45 6.06
CA ILE A 35 -15.76 -0.36 5.48
C ILE A 35 -15.14 0.37 4.30
N TRP A 36 -13.83 0.27 4.15
CA TRP A 36 -13.12 0.86 3.01
C TRP A 36 -13.26 -0.01 1.77
N MET A 37 -13.08 -1.32 1.94
CA MET A 37 -13.24 -2.30 0.86
C MET A 37 -14.65 -2.90 0.88
N GLY A 38 -15.58 -2.25 0.19
CA GLY A 38 -16.93 -2.74 -0.04
C GLY A 38 -17.01 -3.77 -1.16
N THR A 39 -18.24 -4.11 -1.58
CA THR A 39 -18.48 -5.09 -2.64
C THR A 39 -17.85 -4.65 -3.96
N SER A 40 -17.98 -3.38 -4.34
CA SER A 40 -17.42 -2.85 -5.60
C SER A 40 -15.90 -2.86 -5.60
N GLU A 41 -15.26 -2.46 -4.50
CA GLU A 41 -13.81 -2.53 -4.34
C GLU A 41 -13.31 -3.97 -4.42
N ARG A 42 -14.05 -4.92 -3.85
CA ARG A 42 -13.74 -6.35 -3.94
C ARG A 42 -13.79 -6.86 -5.37
N GLU A 43 -14.85 -6.54 -6.11
CA GLU A 43 -14.97 -6.89 -7.54
C GLU A 43 -13.80 -6.31 -8.35
N ILE A 44 -13.43 -5.06 -8.08
CA ILE A 44 -12.26 -4.42 -8.69
C ILE A 44 -10.98 -5.19 -8.35
N ALA A 45 -10.76 -5.56 -7.09
CA ALA A 45 -9.57 -6.29 -6.67
C ALA A 45 -9.47 -7.69 -7.29
N GLU A 46 -10.59 -8.39 -7.43
CA GLU A 46 -10.64 -9.69 -8.11
C GLU A 46 -10.32 -9.58 -9.59
N GLN A 47 -10.86 -8.56 -10.26
CA GLN A 47 -10.50 -8.26 -11.64
C GLN A 47 -9.00 -7.95 -11.73
N PHE A 48 -8.49 -7.13 -10.80
CA PHE A 48 -7.09 -6.71 -10.75
C PHE A 48 -6.13 -7.89 -10.60
N ALA A 49 -6.42 -8.83 -9.69
CA ALA A 49 -5.63 -10.04 -9.50
C ALA A 49 -5.53 -10.91 -10.77
N ARG A 50 -6.55 -10.85 -11.63
CA ARG A 50 -6.61 -11.62 -12.89
C ARG A 50 -6.00 -10.91 -14.09
N ILE A 51 -5.55 -9.65 -13.94
CA ILE A 51 -4.96 -8.88 -15.04
C ILE A 51 -3.65 -9.52 -15.49
N LYS A 52 -3.68 -10.16 -16.66
CA LYS A 52 -2.49 -10.63 -17.38
C LYS A 52 -1.98 -9.56 -18.36
N THR A 53 -2.89 -8.80 -18.97
CA THR A 53 -2.64 -7.77 -20.00
C THR A 53 -3.44 -6.50 -19.73
N PHE A 54 -2.90 -5.32 -20.07
CA PHE A 54 -3.27 -3.94 -19.70
C PHE A 54 -4.72 -3.46 -19.94
N LYS A 55 -5.70 -4.33 -20.21
CA LYS A 55 -7.08 -3.88 -20.42
C LYS A 55 -7.83 -3.76 -19.08
N PHE A 56 -7.35 -2.86 -18.22
CA PHE A 56 -8.07 -2.43 -17.03
C PHE A 56 -9.05 -1.33 -17.40
N ASP A 57 -10.27 -1.39 -16.85
CA ASP A 57 -11.25 -0.34 -17.07
C ASP A 57 -10.83 0.92 -16.32
N LEU A 58 -10.44 1.95 -17.08
CA LEU A 58 -10.02 3.25 -16.54
C LEU A 58 -11.17 3.96 -15.80
N ASP A 59 -12.42 3.58 -16.05
CA ASP A 59 -13.56 4.13 -15.31
C ASP A 59 -13.58 3.66 -13.84
N ALA A 60 -13.11 2.44 -13.57
CA ALA A 60 -12.93 1.94 -12.20
C ALA A 60 -11.81 2.68 -11.44
N VAL A 61 -10.80 3.18 -12.17
CA VAL A 61 -9.70 4.00 -11.62
C VAL A 61 -10.20 5.35 -11.08
N SER A 62 -11.19 5.94 -11.76
CA SER A 62 -11.72 7.27 -11.43
C SER A 62 -12.52 7.28 -10.12
N LEU A 63 -13.17 6.16 -9.78
CA LEU A 63 -14.05 6.06 -8.61
C LEU A 63 -13.29 5.86 -7.29
N ALA A 64 -12.18 5.12 -7.31
CA ALA A 64 -11.37 4.86 -6.11
C ALA A 64 -9.85 4.92 -6.38
N PRO A 65 -9.28 6.11 -6.68
CA PRO A 65 -7.88 6.26 -7.12
C PRO A 65 -6.85 5.64 -6.16
N LEU A 66 -7.01 5.85 -4.85
CA LEU A 66 -6.10 5.32 -3.83
C LEU A 66 -6.20 3.80 -3.72
N PHE A 67 -7.42 3.23 -3.78
CA PHE A 67 -7.63 1.78 -3.73
C PHE A 67 -6.94 1.09 -4.90
N VAL A 68 -7.19 1.56 -6.13
CA VAL A 68 -6.54 1.03 -7.33
C VAL A 68 -5.02 1.18 -7.26
N SER A 69 -4.54 2.31 -6.73
CA SER A 69 -3.10 2.55 -6.58
C SER A 69 -2.44 1.56 -5.61
N LEU A 70 -3.13 1.18 -4.53
CA LEU A 70 -2.66 0.16 -3.60
C LEU A 70 -2.67 -1.24 -4.24
N LEU A 71 -3.71 -1.60 -4.99
CA LEU A 71 -3.75 -2.87 -5.72
C LEU A 71 -2.62 -2.96 -6.75
N ALA A 72 -2.39 -1.88 -7.51
CA ALA A 72 -1.30 -1.78 -8.46
C ALA A 72 0.05 -1.95 -7.76
N ALA A 73 0.28 -1.24 -6.66
CA ALA A 73 1.50 -1.35 -5.88
C ALA A 73 1.72 -2.79 -5.38
N ILE A 74 0.69 -3.44 -4.85
CA ILE A 74 0.78 -4.84 -4.40
C ILE A 74 1.17 -5.77 -5.56
N GLN A 75 0.47 -5.64 -6.68
CA GLN A 75 0.58 -6.57 -7.82
C GLN A 75 1.85 -6.38 -8.66
N PHE A 76 2.40 -5.17 -8.70
CA PHE A 76 3.51 -4.78 -9.59
C PHE A 76 4.68 -4.11 -8.83
N HIS A 77 4.83 -4.36 -7.53
CA HIS A 77 5.91 -3.77 -6.72
C HIS A 77 7.31 -4.07 -7.26
N ASP A 78 7.50 -5.19 -7.96
CA ASP A 78 8.74 -5.64 -8.58
C ASP A 78 8.93 -5.17 -10.04
N ASP A 79 7.92 -4.56 -10.65
CA ASP A 79 7.92 -4.05 -12.03
C ASP A 79 7.43 -2.58 -12.04
N LEU A 80 8.33 -1.66 -11.69
CA LEU A 80 7.97 -0.25 -11.49
C LEU A 80 7.54 0.44 -12.78
N ASP A 81 8.07 0.01 -13.94
CA ASP A 81 7.66 0.56 -15.24
C ASP A 81 6.19 0.24 -15.50
N ARG A 82 5.80 -1.02 -15.25
CA ARG A 82 4.39 -1.44 -15.36
C ARG A 82 3.50 -0.79 -14.30
N LEU A 83 4.01 -0.61 -13.08
CA LEU A 83 3.30 0.12 -12.04
C LEU A 83 3.02 1.57 -12.49
N HIS A 84 4.02 2.26 -13.02
CA HIS A 84 3.86 3.63 -13.51
C HIS A 84 2.93 3.73 -14.72
N GLU A 85 3.00 2.78 -15.66
CA GLU A 85 2.09 2.71 -16.79
C GLU A 85 0.63 2.70 -16.31
N ILE A 86 0.31 1.86 -15.33
CA ILE A 86 -1.03 1.76 -14.72
C ILE A 86 -1.40 3.06 -13.99
N LEU A 87 -0.46 3.61 -13.23
CA LEU A 87 -0.69 4.79 -12.40
C LEU A 87 -0.72 6.10 -13.19
N SER A 88 -0.18 6.14 -14.40
CA SER A 88 -0.17 7.33 -15.27
C SER A 88 -1.59 7.80 -15.65
N ALA A 89 -2.55 6.88 -15.62
CA ALA A 89 -3.98 7.18 -15.81
C ALA A 89 -4.68 7.60 -14.51
N VAL A 90 -4.05 7.42 -13.34
CA VAL A 90 -4.59 7.80 -12.03
C VAL A 90 -4.28 9.27 -11.75
N LYS A 91 -5.30 10.05 -11.42
CA LYS A 91 -5.14 11.40 -10.82
C LYS A 91 -5.70 11.36 -9.40
N PRO A 92 -5.06 11.97 -8.38
CA PRO A 92 -3.90 12.90 -8.40
C PRO A 92 -2.51 12.24 -8.25
N PRO A 93 -1.40 13.00 -8.47
CA PRO A 93 -0.01 12.50 -8.35
C PRO A 93 0.34 11.91 -6.97
N GLU A 94 -0.34 12.33 -5.91
CA GLU A 94 -0.17 11.78 -4.57
C GLU A 94 -0.44 10.26 -4.51
N SER A 95 -1.43 9.76 -5.26
CA SER A 95 -1.71 8.32 -5.33
C SER A 95 -0.54 7.54 -5.92
N ILE A 96 0.19 8.13 -6.87
CA ILE A 96 1.38 7.53 -7.49
C ILE A 96 2.51 7.46 -6.46
N VAL A 97 2.75 8.55 -5.74
CA VAL A 97 3.76 8.62 -4.67
C VAL A 97 3.47 7.61 -3.56
N ILE A 98 2.21 7.48 -3.14
CA ILE A 98 1.79 6.47 -2.16
C ILE A 98 2.04 5.06 -2.70
N ALA A 99 1.63 4.77 -3.94
CA ALA A 99 1.82 3.46 -4.55
C ALA A 99 3.30 3.07 -4.64
N LEU A 100 4.16 3.99 -5.09
CA LEU A 100 5.61 3.77 -5.13
C LEU A 100 6.19 3.56 -3.73
N THR A 101 5.69 4.27 -2.72
CA THR A 101 6.11 4.08 -1.33
C THR A 101 5.70 2.69 -0.81
N VAL A 102 4.49 2.23 -1.14
CA VAL A 102 4.02 0.88 -0.80
C VAL A 102 4.84 -0.18 -1.54
N ALA A 103 5.10 -0.01 -2.83
CA ALA A 103 5.96 -0.90 -3.60
C ALA A 103 7.37 -1.00 -3.00
N SER A 104 7.93 0.13 -2.56
CA SER A 104 9.22 0.18 -1.85
C SER A 104 9.18 -0.58 -0.53
N ALA A 105 8.12 -0.39 0.26
CA ALA A 105 7.91 -1.11 1.52
C ALA A 105 7.79 -2.63 1.30
N LEU A 106 7.05 -3.06 0.28
CA LEU A 106 6.92 -4.48 -0.10
C LEU A 106 8.27 -5.11 -0.48
N ARG A 107 9.15 -4.33 -1.10
CA ARG A 107 10.54 -4.73 -1.44
C ARG A 107 11.54 -4.59 -0.28
N ASP A 108 11.07 -4.26 0.93
CA ASP A 108 11.93 -4.03 2.11
C ASP A 108 12.88 -2.82 1.99
N ARG A 109 12.50 -1.81 1.19
CA ARG A 109 13.30 -0.62 0.87
C ARG A 109 12.65 0.67 1.35
N LEU A 110 12.00 0.64 2.52
CA LEU A 110 11.35 1.83 3.07
C LEU A 110 12.35 2.76 3.77
N ASP A 111 13.07 3.54 2.98
CA ASP A 111 13.97 4.59 3.43
C ASP A 111 13.98 5.77 2.43
N LEU A 112 14.38 6.96 2.88
CA LEU A 112 14.30 8.17 2.05
C LEU A 112 15.20 8.14 0.80
N ASN A 113 16.29 7.37 0.80
CA ASN A 113 17.17 7.30 -0.36
C ASN A 113 16.59 6.34 -1.40
N SER A 114 16.13 5.15 -0.99
CA SER A 114 15.43 4.23 -1.89
C SER A 114 14.17 4.87 -2.49
N LEU A 115 13.39 5.61 -1.70
CA LEU A 115 12.23 6.34 -2.21
C LEU A 115 12.61 7.43 -3.22
N ALA A 116 13.70 8.16 -2.97
CA ALA A 116 14.18 9.17 -3.92
C ALA A 116 14.61 8.54 -5.25
N GLU A 117 15.29 7.40 -5.21
CA GLU A 117 15.64 6.61 -6.40
C GLU A 117 14.39 6.18 -7.17
N ASP A 118 13.41 5.56 -6.49
CA ASP A 118 12.19 5.05 -7.10
C ASP A 118 11.34 6.19 -7.70
N PHE A 119 11.24 7.35 -7.03
CA PHE A 119 10.51 8.51 -7.55
C PHE A 119 11.21 9.10 -8.78
N THR A 120 12.54 9.21 -8.74
CA THR A 120 13.34 9.73 -9.87
C THR A 120 13.24 8.82 -11.09
N GLN A 121 13.30 7.49 -10.89
CA GLN A 121 13.13 6.50 -11.96
C GLN A 121 11.77 6.64 -12.65
N GLN A 122 10.74 7.04 -11.90
CA GLN A 122 9.38 7.23 -12.39
C GLN A 122 9.07 8.69 -12.77
N HIS A 123 10.11 9.49 -13.03
CA HIS A 123 10.01 10.87 -13.47
C HIS A 123 9.21 11.81 -12.53
N LEU A 124 9.15 11.47 -11.24
CA LEU A 124 8.57 12.32 -10.20
C LEU A 124 9.70 13.13 -9.52
N ASP A 125 9.43 14.40 -9.24
CA ASP A 125 10.33 15.20 -8.38
C ASP A 125 10.20 14.72 -6.93
N PRO A 126 11.26 14.17 -6.32
CA PRO A 126 11.20 13.69 -4.94
C PRO A 126 11.19 14.81 -3.91
N ASN A 127 11.67 16.01 -4.25
CA ASN A 127 11.93 17.06 -3.27
C ASN A 127 10.68 17.51 -2.50
N PRO A 128 9.51 17.73 -3.11
CA PRO A 128 8.31 18.14 -2.38
C PRO A 128 7.91 17.13 -1.30
N TRP A 129 8.16 15.85 -1.53
CA TRP A 129 7.68 14.76 -0.67
C TRP A 129 8.70 14.36 0.40
N LEU A 130 9.98 14.33 0.04
CA LEU A 130 11.02 13.69 0.86
C LEU A 130 11.91 14.70 1.59
N GLU A 131 12.17 15.89 1.04
CA GLU A 131 13.09 16.84 1.65
C GLU A 131 12.59 17.41 2.98
N PRO A 132 11.30 17.81 3.11
CA PRO A 132 10.77 18.23 4.40
C PRO A 132 10.85 17.14 5.46
N VAL A 133 10.62 15.88 5.06
CA VAL A 133 10.69 14.71 5.96
C VAL A 133 12.13 14.45 6.40
N ARG A 134 13.08 14.53 5.46
CA ARG A 134 14.53 14.38 5.73
C ARG A 134 14.98 15.37 6.80
N HIS A 135 14.69 16.65 6.60
CA HIS A 135 15.06 17.70 7.57
C HIS A 135 14.49 17.47 8.97
N LEU A 136 13.26 16.96 9.09
CA LEU A 136 12.63 16.70 10.38
C LEU A 136 13.24 15.49 11.08
N LEU A 137 13.54 14.42 10.33
CA LEU A 137 14.19 13.21 10.84
C LEU A 137 15.64 13.50 11.28
N ASP A 138 16.41 14.24 10.47
CA ASP A 138 17.81 14.60 10.78
C ASP A 138 17.91 15.42 12.08
N ARG A 139 16.90 16.26 12.35
CA ARG A 139 16.81 17.05 13.58
C ARG A 139 16.28 16.27 14.79
N GLY A 140 15.78 15.05 14.59
CA GLY A 140 15.09 14.30 15.64
C GLY A 140 13.88 15.05 16.20
N SER A 141 13.12 15.73 15.33
CA SER A 141 11.99 16.56 15.75
C SER A 141 10.92 15.74 16.49
N ASP A 142 10.11 16.38 17.33
CA ASP A 142 8.92 15.72 17.85
C ASP A 142 7.76 15.76 16.83
N VAL A 143 6.71 14.98 17.10
CA VAL A 143 5.55 14.86 16.19
C VAL A 143 4.81 16.20 16.05
N GLU A 144 4.76 17.00 17.11
CA GLU A 144 4.06 18.29 17.11
C GLU A 144 4.79 19.31 16.22
N THR A 145 6.12 19.37 16.32
CA THR A 145 6.98 20.19 15.48
C THR A 145 6.89 19.76 14.02
N ALA A 146 6.93 18.45 13.76
CA ALA A 146 6.75 17.91 12.41
C ALA A 146 5.39 18.28 11.81
N TRP A 147 4.31 18.15 12.60
CA TRP A 147 2.96 18.55 12.17
C TRP A 147 2.90 20.03 11.82
N ARG A 148 3.34 20.93 12.70
CA ARG A 148 3.33 22.38 12.43
C ARG A 148 4.14 22.76 11.19
N THR A 149 5.23 22.04 10.94
CA THR A 149 6.08 22.28 9.77
C THR A 149 5.39 21.82 8.48
N LEU A 150 4.75 20.64 8.51
CA LEU A 150 4.18 20.00 7.33
C LEU A 150 2.69 20.33 7.10
N SER A 151 2.00 20.95 8.06
CA SER A 151 0.59 21.32 7.92
C SER A 151 0.35 22.39 6.85
N SER A 152 1.39 23.10 6.42
CA SER A 152 1.34 24.05 5.29
C SER A 152 1.57 23.37 3.94
N HIS A 153 1.97 22.10 3.93
CA HIS A 153 2.20 21.33 2.71
C HIS A 153 0.86 21.05 2.01
N PRO A 154 0.80 21.06 0.66
CA PRO A 154 -0.44 20.84 -0.09
C PRO A 154 -1.08 19.46 0.14
N SER A 155 -0.27 18.47 0.52
CA SER A 155 -0.68 17.11 0.88
C SER A 155 -0.19 16.76 2.29
N SER A 156 -0.99 15.99 3.01
CA SER A 156 -0.67 15.42 4.32
C SER A 156 0.27 14.20 4.27
N PHE A 157 0.60 13.69 3.08
CA PHE A 157 1.44 12.49 2.92
C PHE A 157 2.86 12.62 3.50
N PRO A 158 3.60 13.74 3.35
CA PRO A 158 4.90 13.89 4.00
C PRO A 158 4.83 13.75 5.52
N PHE A 159 3.74 14.20 6.16
CA PHE A 159 3.57 14.03 7.60
C PHE A 159 3.32 12.56 7.98
N ALA A 160 2.54 11.83 7.18
CA ALA A 160 2.40 10.38 7.34
C ALA A 160 3.75 9.68 7.18
N LEU A 161 4.50 9.99 6.12
CA LEU A 161 5.81 9.40 5.87
C LEU A 161 6.78 9.68 7.03
N TYR A 162 6.78 10.90 7.57
CA TYR A 162 7.52 11.23 8.78
C TYR A 162 7.11 10.35 9.97
N CYS A 163 5.80 10.19 10.23
CA CYS A 163 5.29 9.36 11.33
C CYS A 163 5.66 7.88 11.17
N ILE A 164 5.76 7.39 9.94
CA ILE A 164 6.17 6.02 9.59
C ILE A 164 7.66 5.84 9.84
N LEU A 165 8.49 6.69 9.27
CA LEU A 165 9.94 6.55 9.37
C LEU A 165 10.45 6.79 10.80
N SER A 166 9.90 7.79 11.50
CA SER A 166 10.27 8.09 12.90
C SER A 166 9.83 7.04 13.92
N SER A 167 8.89 6.15 13.57
CA SER A 167 8.49 5.01 14.42
C SER A 167 9.16 3.70 14.01
N GLY A 168 9.98 3.70 12.95
CA GLY A 168 10.52 2.48 12.35
C GLY A 168 9.45 1.62 11.66
N GLY A 169 8.34 2.21 11.25
CA GLY A 169 7.20 1.52 10.62
C GLY A 169 6.31 0.76 11.60
N ASP A 170 6.38 1.06 12.90
CA ASP A 170 5.45 0.53 13.89
C ASP A 170 4.03 1.03 13.61
N TRP A 171 3.10 0.09 13.36
CA TRP A 171 1.76 0.43 12.90
C TRP A 171 1.03 1.26 13.96
N CYS A 172 1.09 0.85 15.24
CA CYS A 172 0.45 1.56 16.33
C CYS A 172 0.97 2.99 16.47
N GLY A 173 2.30 3.16 16.52
CA GLY A 173 2.95 4.45 16.64
C GLY A 173 2.60 5.37 15.48
N SER A 174 2.69 4.88 14.24
CA SER A 174 2.47 5.70 13.04
C SER A 174 1.01 6.08 12.85
N VAL A 175 0.10 5.11 12.85
CA VAL A 175 -1.33 5.36 12.61
C VAL A 175 -1.92 6.20 13.73
N THR A 176 -1.57 5.94 14.99
CA THR A 176 -2.06 6.74 16.12
C THR A 176 -1.59 8.19 16.02
N ARG A 177 -0.33 8.45 15.64
CA ARG A 177 0.20 9.81 15.48
C ARG A 177 -0.56 10.55 14.37
N VAL A 178 -0.72 9.93 13.22
CA VAL A 178 -1.43 10.53 12.08
C VAL A 178 -2.90 10.83 12.44
N CYS A 179 -3.64 9.84 12.93
CA CYS A 179 -5.07 9.99 13.19
C CYS A 179 -5.38 10.92 14.37
N ARG A 180 -4.56 10.98 15.42
CA ARG A 180 -4.81 11.85 16.58
C ARG A 180 -4.62 13.34 16.26
N TRP A 181 -3.61 13.68 15.48
CA TRP A 181 -3.30 15.07 15.21
C TRP A 181 -4.28 15.71 14.23
N GLU A 182 -4.82 14.93 13.31
CA GLU A 182 -5.82 15.41 12.37
C GLU A 182 -7.15 15.75 13.03
N ILE A 183 -7.53 15.07 14.13
CA ILE A 183 -8.76 15.36 14.87
C ILE A 183 -8.73 16.75 15.53
N GLN A 184 -7.55 17.26 15.87
CA GLN A 184 -7.40 18.55 16.58
C GLN A 184 -7.37 19.77 15.64
N SER A 185 -7.02 19.58 14.37
CA SER A 185 -7.02 20.63 13.35
C SER A 185 -8.42 20.78 12.73
N ALA A 186 -9.23 21.67 13.33
CA ALA A 186 -10.66 21.87 13.07
C ALA A 186 -11.02 22.49 11.70
N THR A 187 -10.11 22.51 10.71
CA THR A 187 -10.36 23.17 9.42
C THR A 187 -9.99 22.27 8.27
N HIS A 188 -11.02 21.84 7.53
CA HIS A 188 -10.97 21.33 6.16
C HIS A 188 -9.95 20.23 5.88
N ARG A 189 -10.43 18.96 5.87
CA ARG A 189 -10.30 17.97 4.79
C ARG A 189 -10.56 16.55 5.32
N LEU A 190 -11.81 16.26 5.73
CA LEU A 190 -12.23 14.94 6.21
C LEU A 190 -11.84 13.79 5.26
N ARG A 191 -11.94 14.02 3.95
CA ARG A 191 -11.54 13.06 2.90
C ARG A 191 -10.03 12.83 2.82
N GLU A 192 -9.21 13.83 3.12
CA GLU A 192 -7.76 13.66 3.19
C GLU A 192 -7.39 12.81 4.40
N ARG A 193 -8.11 12.96 5.53
CA ARG A 193 -7.89 12.14 6.72
C ARG A 193 -7.97 10.65 6.45
N ALA A 194 -9.07 10.23 5.82
CA ALA A 194 -9.28 8.85 5.44
C ALA A 194 -8.14 8.35 4.55
N SER A 195 -7.74 9.14 3.55
CA SER A 195 -6.69 8.77 2.59
C SER A 195 -5.32 8.62 3.25
N VAL A 196 -4.97 9.52 4.17
CA VAL A 196 -3.70 9.50 4.89
C VAL A 196 -3.67 8.34 5.89
N GLY A 197 -4.79 8.08 6.59
CA GLY A 197 -4.94 6.90 7.44
C GLY A 197 -4.77 5.60 6.68
N ILE A 198 -5.47 5.46 5.54
CA ILE A 198 -5.34 4.33 4.62
C ILE A 198 -3.89 4.14 4.18
N ALA A 199 -3.25 5.20 3.67
CA ALA A 199 -1.87 5.13 3.17
C ALA A 199 -0.89 4.76 4.28
N THR A 200 -1.02 5.35 5.47
CA THR A 200 -0.16 5.09 6.63
C THR A 200 -0.26 3.63 7.06
N GLY A 201 -1.49 3.13 7.20
CA GLY A 201 -1.74 1.75 7.56
C GLY A 201 -1.23 0.77 6.51
N ALA A 202 -1.49 1.04 5.23
CA ALA A 202 -1.01 0.24 4.10
C ALA A 202 0.51 0.13 4.10
N ILE A 203 1.24 1.24 4.21
CA ILE A 203 2.71 1.27 4.18
C ILE A 203 3.28 0.52 5.38
N CYS A 204 2.74 0.72 6.59
CA CYS A 204 3.19 0.00 7.78
C CYS A 204 2.98 -1.51 7.63
N GLY A 205 1.83 -1.92 7.11
CA GLY A 205 1.53 -3.32 6.84
C GLY A 205 2.40 -3.93 5.74
N ALA A 206 2.67 -3.18 4.67
CA ALA A 206 3.58 -3.57 3.60
C ALA A 206 5.01 -3.77 4.11
N TYR A 207 5.47 -2.92 5.02
CA TYR A 207 6.85 -2.96 5.53
C TYR A 207 7.03 -3.99 6.64
N ARG A 208 6.10 -4.05 7.60
CA ARG A 208 6.22 -4.85 8.83
C ARG A 208 5.28 -6.06 8.88
N THR A 209 4.58 -6.38 7.79
CA THR A 209 3.60 -7.47 7.69
C THR A 209 2.38 -7.29 8.60
N ARG A 210 1.40 -8.20 8.46
CA ARG A 210 0.24 -8.30 9.35
C ARG A 210 0.59 -8.48 10.83
N SER A 211 1.70 -9.16 11.16
CA SER A 211 2.06 -9.45 12.56
C SER A 211 2.36 -8.21 13.40
N ASN A 212 2.64 -7.08 12.74
CA ASN A 212 2.90 -5.79 13.38
C ASN A 212 1.61 -5.03 13.75
N VAL A 213 0.45 -5.52 13.32
CA VAL A 213 -0.84 -4.96 13.68
C VAL A 213 -1.37 -5.73 14.89
N PRO A 214 -1.67 -5.06 16.03
CA PRO A 214 -2.16 -5.76 17.22
C PRO A 214 -3.46 -6.52 16.94
N VAL A 215 -3.52 -7.77 17.40
CA VAL A 215 -4.69 -8.66 17.22
C VAL A 215 -5.98 -8.01 17.73
N THR A 216 -5.91 -7.26 18.83
CA THR A 216 -7.04 -6.52 19.40
C THR A 216 -7.70 -5.55 18.45
N ASN A 217 -6.96 -5.06 17.44
CA ASN A 217 -7.47 -4.08 16.50
C ASN A 217 -8.14 -4.74 15.30
N TRP A 218 -7.68 -5.92 14.87
CA TRP A 218 -8.19 -6.57 13.67
C TRP A 218 -9.09 -7.78 13.90
N SER A 219 -9.05 -8.41 15.07
CA SER A 219 -9.89 -9.60 15.35
C SER A 219 -11.38 -9.29 15.41
N GLN A 220 -11.74 -8.01 15.49
CA GLN A 220 -13.12 -7.52 15.51
C GLN A 220 -13.59 -7.01 14.14
N LEU A 221 -12.74 -7.07 13.11
CA LEU A 221 -13.14 -6.69 11.76
C LEU A 221 -14.08 -7.75 11.19
N ASP A 222 -15.25 -7.28 10.81
CA ASP A 222 -16.30 -8.05 10.13
C ASP A 222 -15.91 -8.45 8.70
N ASN A 223 -14.99 -7.72 8.06
CA ASN A 223 -14.52 -7.99 6.70
C ASN A 223 -13.10 -8.60 6.63
N LEU A 224 -12.59 -9.15 7.74
CA LEU A 224 -11.23 -9.69 7.83
C LEU A 224 -10.99 -10.84 6.84
N THR A 225 -11.94 -11.77 6.79
CA THR A 225 -11.94 -12.93 5.89
C THR A 225 -11.76 -12.47 4.45
N GLU A 226 -12.49 -11.44 4.04
CA GLU A 226 -12.47 -11.00 2.66
C GLU A 226 -11.23 -10.20 2.29
N LEU A 227 -10.63 -9.48 3.25
CA LEU A 227 -9.29 -8.90 3.07
C LEU A 227 -8.24 -10.00 2.82
N ASP A 228 -8.33 -11.13 3.54
CA ASP A 228 -7.44 -12.26 3.36
C ASP A 228 -7.65 -12.97 2.02
N GLU A 229 -8.90 -13.12 1.58
CA GLU A 229 -9.23 -13.66 0.25
C GLU A 229 -8.67 -12.79 -0.87
N VAL A 230 -8.81 -11.47 -0.77
CA VAL A 230 -8.29 -10.54 -1.78
C VAL A 230 -6.76 -10.58 -1.79
N ALA A 231 -6.11 -10.56 -0.62
CA ALA A 231 -4.66 -10.70 -0.53
C ALA A 231 -4.18 -12.02 -1.15
N TRP A 232 -4.89 -13.12 -0.90
CA TRP A 232 -4.61 -14.43 -1.49
C TRP A 232 -4.71 -14.40 -3.01
N LYS A 233 -5.78 -13.82 -3.57
CA LYS A 233 -5.95 -13.67 -5.02
C LYS A 233 -4.83 -12.81 -5.63
N LEU A 234 -4.50 -11.66 -5.04
CA LEU A 234 -3.40 -10.81 -5.51
C LEU A 234 -2.06 -11.55 -5.49
N TRP A 235 -1.78 -12.32 -4.43
CA TRP A 235 -0.57 -13.13 -4.34
C TRP A 235 -0.52 -14.23 -5.42
N GLN A 236 -1.65 -14.91 -5.68
CA GLN A 236 -1.75 -15.89 -6.77
C GLN A 236 -1.51 -15.24 -8.15
N GLY A 237 -2.10 -14.07 -8.40
CA GLY A 237 -1.91 -13.31 -9.62
C GLY A 237 -0.47 -12.84 -9.82
N TRP A 238 0.17 -12.33 -8.75
CA TRP A 238 1.57 -11.93 -8.74
C TRP A 238 2.52 -13.11 -8.97
N SER A 239 2.28 -14.23 -8.30
CA SER A 239 3.08 -15.46 -8.46
C SER A 239 2.91 -16.17 -9.81
N GLY A 240 2.07 -15.63 -10.70
CA GLY A 240 1.87 -16.13 -12.05
C GLY A 240 0.98 -17.37 -12.14
N ARG A 241 0.22 -17.70 -11.08
CA ARG A 241 -0.72 -18.82 -11.11
C ARG A 241 -1.83 -18.55 -12.13
N LEU A 242 -2.11 -19.55 -12.97
CA LEU A 242 -3.12 -19.46 -14.03
C LEU A 242 -4.51 -19.87 -13.54
N GLU A 243 -4.56 -20.73 -12.53
CA GLU A 243 -5.76 -21.19 -11.83
C GLU A 243 -5.71 -20.62 -10.41
N PHE A 244 -6.80 -19.98 -9.98
CA PHE A 244 -6.92 -19.39 -8.66
C PHE A 244 -7.59 -20.42 -7.76
N ASP A 245 -6.86 -20.89 -6.75
CA ASP A 245 -7.45 -21.69 -5.69
C ASP A 245 -8.28 -20.77 -4.79
N ASP A 246 -9.47 -21.21 -4.40
CA ASP A 246 -10.23 -20.57 -3.33
C ASP A 246 -9.39 -20.56 -2.05
N TRP A 247 -9.54 -19.49 -1.26
CA TRP A 247 -8.94 -19.47 0.07
C TRP A 247 -9.72 -20.45 0.95
N ASP A 248 -9.02 -21.37 1.61
CA ASP A 248 -9.65 -22.40 2.43
C ASP A 248 -9.84 -21.98 3.90
N GLY A 249 -9.66 -20.70 4.22
CA GLY A 249 -9.81 -20.15 5.57
C GLY A 249 -8.72 -20.59 6.55
N ILE A 250 -7.78 -21.43 6.12
CA ILE A 250 -6.62 -21.79 6.92
C ILE A 250 -5.55 -20.72 6.66
N ASP A 251 -4.77 -20.39 7.68
CA ASP A 251 -3.46 -19.77 7.49
C ASP A 251 -2.59 -20.79 6.76
N ARG A 252 -2.84 -20.95 5.46
CA ARG A 252 -1.94 -21.65 4.57
C ARG A 252 -0.67 -20.84 4.64
N SER A 253 0.29 -21.38 5.37
CA SER A 253 1.65 -21.34 4.88
C SER A 253 1.59 -21.85 3.44
N ALA A 254 1.49 -20.93 2.48
CA ALA A 254 1.74 -21.16 1.07
C ALA A 254 3.20 -21.59 0.91
N VAL A 255 3.48 -22.86 1.23
CA VAL A 255 4.74 -23.51 0.89
C VAL A 255 4.75 -23.58 -0.62
N GLY A 256 5.50 -22.70 -1.25
CA GLY A 256 5.89 -22.93 -2.63
C GLY A 256 6.60 -24.27 -2.68
N LEU A 257 6.00 -25.27 -3.30
CA LEU A 257 6.70 -26.51 -3.61
C LEU A 257 7.98 -26.13 -4.34
N ALA A 258 9.13 -26.54 -3.80
CA ALA A 258 10.44 -26.22 -4.36
C ALA A 258 10.44 -26.53 -5.88
N GLY A 259 10.56 -25.48 -6.71
CA GLY A 259 10.56 -25.59 -8.17
C GLY A 259 9.27 -25.17 -8.90
N THR A 260 8.17 -24.85 -8.21
CA THR A 260 6.89 -24.48 -8.86
C THR A 260 6.54 -23.00 -8.86
N LEU A 261 7.20 -22.17 -8.05
CA LEU A 261 6.97 -20.72 -8.03
C LEU A 261 8.26 -20.02 -8.46
N ARG A 262 8.31 -19.56 -9.70
CA ARG A 262 9.26 -18.55 -10.11
C ARG A 262 8.55 -17.20 -9.93
N PRO A 263 9.17 -16.20 -9.27
CA PRO A 263 8.77 -14.81 -9.49
C PRO A 263 8.72 -14.59 -11.00
N ARG A 264 7.79 -13.77 -11.51
CA ARG A 264 7.75 -13.43 -12.94
C ARG A 264 9.17 -13.14 -13.40
N SER A 265 9.74 -14.04 -14.19
CA SER A 265 11.11 -13.82 -14.62
C SER A 265 11.07 -12.66 -15.61
N ILE A 266 12.02 -11.74 -15.52
CA ILE A 266 12.18 -10.63 -16.49
C ILE A 266 12.21 -11.17 -17.94
N GLU A 267 12.65 -12.42 -18.12
CA GLU A 267 12.65 -13.14 -19.40
C GLU A 267 11.26 -13.57 -19.90
N GLU A 268 10.30 -13.86 -19.01
CA GLU A 268 8.93 -14.16 -19.43
C GLU A 268 8.22 -12.93 -19.99
N ASN A 269 8.45 -11.73 -19.44
CA ASN A 269 7.95 -10.48 -20.03
C ASN A 269 8.46 -10.27 -21.47
N ARG A 270 9.70 -10.69 -21.78
CA ARG A 270 10.24 -10.68 -23.16
C ARG A 270 9.64 -11.75 -24.07
N LYS A 271 9.26 -12.90 -23.52
CA LYS A 271 8.75 -14.05 -24.29
C LYS A 271 7.31 -13.85 -24.79
N TRP A 272 6.55 -12.93 -24.19
CA TRP A 272 5.16 -12.66 -24.55
C TRP A 272 4.96 -11.50 -25.55
N GLY A 273 6.02 -11.03 -26.21
CA GLY A 273 5.90 -10.24 -27.43
C GLY A 273 5.34 -8.84 -27.26
N ILE A 274 5.95 -8.02 -26.39
CA ILE A 274 5.81 -6.56 -26.44
C ILE A 274 7.02 -6.01 -27.20
N GLU A 275 7.00 -6.19 -28.52
CA GLU A 275 7.63 -5.23 -29.44
C GLU A 275 6.50 -4.55 -30.20
N ARG A 276 6.33 -3.25 -29.96
CA ARG A 276 6.48 -2.19 -30.97
C ARG A 276 6.56 -0.83 -30.30
#